data_AF-A0A6P1DCY9-F1
#
_entry.id   AF-A0A6P1DCY9-F1
#
_cell.length_a   1.000
_cell.length_b   1.000
_cell.length_c   1.000
_cell.angle_alpha   90.00
_cell.angle_beta   90.00
_cell.angle_gamma   90.00
#
_symmetry.space_group_name_H-M   'P 1'
#
loop_
_entity.id
_entity.type
_entity.pdbx_description
1 polymer ?
#
loop_
_entity_poly.entity_id
_entity_poly.type
_entity_poly.pdbx_seq_one_letter_code
_entity_poly.pdbx_strand_id
1 'polypeptide(L)'
;GSFADFPFALRVPMETPITFYNGRYLPGAAIAVRTVVDLDGGVDATDTDPIAVAALPAQQAVLDAILRWGFALRRTDVESGRIAGAVQQLPFYQEI
;
A
#
# COMPACT_ATOMS: atom_id res chain seq x y z
N GLY A 1 -20.52 21.02 -19.41
CA GLY A 1 -19.08 21.33 -19.46
C GLY A 1 -18.42 20.46 -20.52
N SER A 2 -17.22 20.84 -20.99
CA SER A 2 -16.35 19.94 -21.76
C SER A 2 -15.81 18.82 -20.88
N PHE A 3 -15.43 17.70 -21.49
CA PHE A 3 -14.91 16.51 -20.81
C PHE A 3 -13.62 16.07 -21.52
N ALA A 4 -12.64 15.61 -20.73
CA ALA A 4 -11.36 15.11 -21.21
C ALA A 4 -10.93 13.90 -20.38
N ASP A 5 -10.42 12.86 -21.06
CA ASP A 5 -9.95 11.62 -20.44
C ASP A 5 -8.43 11.49 -20.58
N PHE A 6 -7.78 11.07 -19.50
CA PHE A 6 -6.33 10.84 -19.44
C PHE A 6 -6.05 9.43 -18.91
N PRO A 7 -5.98 8.41 -19.77
CA PRO A 7 -5.67 7.05 -19.32
C PRO A 7 -4.22 6.95 -18.83
N PHE A 8 -4.01 6.33 -17.67
CA PHE A 8 -2.68 6.09 -17.11
C PHE A 8 -2.62 4.72 -16.42
N ALA A 9 -1.40 4.28 -16.13
CA ALA A 9 -1.14 3.11 -15.31
C ALA A 9 0.00 3.39 -14.35
N LEU A 10 -0.07 2.82 -13.15
CA LEU A 10 0.97 2.90 -12.14
C LEU A 10 1.51 1.49 -11.89
N ARG A 11 2.84 1.37 -11.80
CA ARG A 11 3.45 0.14 -11.33
C ARG A 11 3.41 0.16 -9.80
N VAL A 12 2.83 -0.87 -9.19
CA VAL A 12 2.88 -1.06 -7.73
C VAL A 12 4.24 -1.67 -7.36
N PRO A 13 5.08 -1.00 -6.56
CA PRO A 13 6.31 -1.58 -6.04
C PRO A 13 6.05 -2.89 -5.28
N MET A 14 7.01 -3.83 -5.35
CA MET A 14 6.93 -5.06 -4.54
C MET A 14 6.91 -4.74 -3.04
N GLU A 15 7.59 -3.65 -2.65
CA GLU A 15 7.68 -3.13 -1.28
C GLU A 15 6.42 -2.37 -0.82
N THR A 16 5.37 -2.24 -1.66
CA THR A 16 4.13 -1.57 -1.24
C THR A 16 3.50 -2.33 -0.06
N PRO A 17 3.17 -1.64 1.04
CA PRO A 17 2.58 -2.28 2.23
C PRO A 17 1.32 -3.08 1.91
N ILE A 18 1.23 -4.28 2.49
CA ILE A 18 0.03 -5.11 2.49
C ILE A 18 -1.02 -4.42 3.34
N THR A 19 -2.12 -3.99 2.73
CA THR A 19 -3.25 -3.38 3.44
C THR A 19 -4.47 -4.28 3.50
N PHE A 20 -4.47 -5.40 2.78
CA PHE A 20 -5.60 -6.32 2.73
C PHE A 20 -5.15 -7.79 2.82
N TYR A 21 -5.71 -8.52 3.78
CA TYR A 21 -5.37 -9.92 4.00
C TYR A 21 -6.55 -10.67 4.64
N ASN A 22 -6.81 -11.88 4.15
CA ASN A 22 -7.90 -12.75 4.62
C ASN A 22 -9.27 -12.05 4.68
N GLY A 23 -9.62 -11.35 3.59
CA GLY A 23 -10.93 -10.70 3.42
C GLY A 23 -11.15 -9.41 4.21
N ARG A 24 -10.11 -8.85 4.84
CA ARG A 24 -10.22 -7.62 5.63
C ARG A 24 -9.01 -6.70 5.46
N TYR A 25 -9.21 -5.42 5.75
CA TYR A 25 -8.12 -4.46 5.85
C TYR A 25 -7.26 -4.72 7.09
N LEU A 26 -5.94 -4.59 6.93
CA LEU A 26 -4.98 -4.56 8.03
C LEU A 26 -4.88 -3.12 8.58
N PRO A 27 -4.70 -2.93 9.90
CA PRO A 27 -4.51 -1.60 10.48
C PRO A 27 -3.12 -1.00 10.11
N GLY A 28 -2.80 0.19 10.60
CA GLY A 28 -1.42 0.72 10.58
C GLY A 28 -0.89 1.24 9.25
N ALA A 29 -1.51 0.90 8.12
CA ALA A 29 -1.15 1.47 6.82
C ALA A 29 -2.39 1.68 5.95
N ALA A 30 -2.37 2.75 5.16
CA ALA A 30 -3.32 2.99 4.09
C ALA A 30 -2.53 3.38 2.84
N ILE A 31 -2.96 2.85 1.69
CA ILE A 31 -2.40 3.19 0.39
C ILE A 31 -3.53 3.79 -0.45
N ALA A 32 -3.22 4.87 -1.15
CA ALA A 32 -4.17 5.56 -2.01
C ALA A 32 -3.47 6.08 -3.27
N VAL A 33 -4.24 6.24 -4.34
CA VAL A 33 -3.86 7.04 -5.51
C VAL A 33 -4.41 8.44 -5.29
N ARG A 34 -3.55 9.45 -5.38
CA ARG A 34 -3.96 10.85 -5.24
C ARG A 34 -3.84 11.56 -6.58
N THR A 35 -4.95 12.06 -7.08
CA THR A 35 -5.03 12.87 -8.29
C THR A 35 -4.97 14.35 -7.93
N VAL A 36 -4.17 15.12 -8.66
CA VAL A 36 -4.07 16.57 -8.53
C VAL A 36 -4.14 17.19 -9.91
N VAL A 37 -5.05 18.12 -10.10
CA VAL A 37 -5.11 18.97 -11.29
C VAL A 37 -4.58 20.34 -10.89
N ASP A 38 -3.35 20.62 -11.31
CA ASP A 38 -2.68 21.90 -11.10
C ASP A 38 -3.22 22.94 -12.09
N LEU A 39 -3.71 24.06 -11.59
CA LEU A 39 -4.30 25.14 -12.39
C LEU A 39 -3.58 26.46 -12.10
N ASP A 40 -2.92 27.01 -13.12
CA ASP A 40 -2.25 28.31 -12.99
C ASP A 40 -3.25 29.43 -12.62
N GLY A 41 -2.97 30.12 -11.52
CA GLY A 41 -3.84 31.16 -10.95
C GLY A 41 -5.18 30.67 -10.36
N GLY A 42 -5.38 29.35 -10.27
CA GLY A 42 -6.60 28.71 -9.77
C GLY A 42 -6.43 27.99 -8.42
N VAL A 43 -7.50 27.33 -7.97
CA VAL A 43 -7.43 26.37 -6.85
C VAL A 43 -7.35 24.97 -7.42
N ASP A 44 -6.33 24.22 -7.01
CA ASP A 44 -6.12 22.84 -7.45
C ASP A 44 -7.29 21.95 -7.03
N ALA A 45 -7.80 21.19 -8.00
CA ALA A 45 -8.75 20.12 -7.72
C ALA A 45 -7.99 18.86 -7.32
N THR A 46 -8.46 18.17 -6.29
CA THR A 46 -7.79 16.97 -5.77
C THR A 46 -8.78 15.85 -5.53
N ASP A 47 -8.35 14.62 -5.76
CA ASP A 47 -9.11 13.40 -5.45
C ASP A 47 -8.17 12.37 -4.83
N THR A 48 -8.67 11.55 -3.90
CA THR A 48 -7.89 10.52 -3.22
C THR A 48 -8.68 9.23 -3.15
N ASP A 49 -8.20 8.22 -3.87
CA ASP A 49 -8.81 6.90 -3.98
C ASP A 49 -8.03 5.86 -3.19
N PRO A 50 -8.54 5.35 -2.06
CA PRO A 50 -7.91 4.27 -1.32
C PRO A 50 -7.86 2.97 -2.14
N ILE A 51 -6.75 2.25 -2.08
CA ILE A 51 -6.58 0.96 -2.74
C ILE A 51 -6.22 -0.15 -1.75
N ALA A 52 -6.80 -1.33 -1.96
CA ALA A 52 -6.42 -2.54 -1.25
C ALA A 52 -5.19 -3.17 -1.91
N VAL A 53 -4.15 -3.41 -1.12
CA VAL A 53 -2.93 -4.10 -1.55
C VAL A 53 -2.90 -5.46 -0.86
N ALA A 54 -3.16 -6.51 -1.65
CA ALA A 54 -3.14 -7.87 -1.15
C ALA A 54 -1.72 -8.42 -1.03
N ALA A 55 -1.52 -9.33 -0.09
CA ALA A 55 -0.26 -10.06 0.04
C ALA A 55 0.06 -10.82 -1.25
N LEU A 56 1.33 -10.79 -1.67
CA LEU A 56 1.84 -11.66 -2.73
C LEU A 56 1.78 -13.13 -2.28
N PRO A 57 1.77 -14.11 -3.20
CA PRO A 57 1.61 -15.53 -2.84
C PRO A 57 2.60 -16.03 -1.78
N ALA A 58 3.87 -15.62 -1.84
CA ALA A 58 4.87 -15.99 -0.85
C ALA A 58 4.61 -15.34 0.52
N GLN A 59 4.19 -14.07 0.55
CA GLN A 59 3.83 -13.36 1.78
C GLN A 59 2.60 -14.00 2.42
N GLN A 60 1.57 -14.32 1.63
CA GLN A 60 0.37 -15.00 2.11
C GLN A 60 0.70 -16.36 2.72
N ALA A 61 1.55 -17.17 2.07
CA ALA A 61 1.95 -18.47 2.60
C ALA A 61 2.63 -18.36 3.99
N VAL A 62 3.46 -17.34 4.20
CA VAL A 62 4.11 -17.07 5.49
C VAL A 62 3.09 -16.64 6.54
N LEU A 63 2.20 -15.68 6.21
CA LEU A 63 1.15 -15.22 7.13
C LEU A 63 0.19 -16.35 7.52
N ASP A 64 -0.22 -17.17 6.56
CA ASP A 64 -1.08 -18.33 6.79
C ASP A 64 -0.41 -19.39 7.68
N ALA A 65 0.92 -19.57 7.56
CA ALA A 65 1.68 -20.46 8.44
C ALA A 65 1.71 -19.94 9.89
N ILE A 66 1.97 -18.63 10.07
CA ILE A 66 1.97 -17.98 11.38
C ILE A 66 0.61 -18.14 12.07
N LEU A 67 -0.49 -17.90 11.35
CA LEU A 67 -1.85 -18.09 11.88
C LEU A 67 -2.13 -19.56 12.25
N ARG A 68 -1.72 -20.52 11.40
CA ARG A 68 -1.88 -21.96 11.67
C ARG A 68 -1.12 -22.43 12.91
N TRP A 69 -0.03 -21.76 13.27
CA TRP A 69 0.69 -22.01 14.52
C TRP A 69 0.04 -21.38 15.76
N GLY A 70 -1.11 -20.71 15.60
CA GLY A 70 -1.88 -20.15 16.71
C GLY A 70 -1.48 -18.73 17.10
N PHE A 71 -0.60 -18.09 16.33
CA PHE A 71 -0.32 -16.66 16.51
C PHE A 71 -1.48 -15.84 15.94
N ALA A 72 -1.73 -14.68 16.56
CA ALA A 72 -2.68 -13.70 16.08
C ALA A 72 -1.95 -12.42 15.70
N LEU A 73 -2.44 -11.75 14.66
CA LEU A 73 -1.94 -10.42 14.30
C LEU A 73 -2.21 -9.45 15.45
N ARG A 74 -1.16 -8.79 15.94
CA ARG A 74 -1.27 -7.82 17.03
C ARG A 74 -1.29 -6.38 16.52
N ARG A 75 -0.41 -6.05 15.59
CA ARG A 75 -0.25 -4.72 15.00
C ARG A 75 0.40 -4.88 13.62
N THR A 76 0.16 -3.91 12.78
CA THR A 76 0.92 -3.66 11.56
C THR A 76 1.36 -2.21 11.57
N ASP A 77 2.51 -1.90 10.98
CA ASP A 77 2.98 -0.52 10.82
C ASP A 77 3.91 -0.36 9.61
N VAL A 78 4.16 0.89 9.21
CA VAL A 78 5.19 1.27 8.25
C VAL A 78 6.29 2.03 8.99
N GLU A 79 7.43 1.38 9.14
CA GLU A 79 8.54 1.88 9.92
C GLU A 79 9.61 2.47 9.01
N SER A 80 10.06 3.69 9.33
CA SER A 80 11.18 4.32 8.64
C SER A 80 12.46 3.53 8.92
N GLY A 81 13.17 3.12 7.87
CA GLY A 81 14.42 2.39 8.03
C GLY A 81 14.71 1.43 6.90
N ARG A 82 15.75 0.62 7.08
CA ARG A 82 16.19 -0.39 6.12
C ARG A 82 16.41 -1.73 6.80
N ILE A 83 15.97 -2.81 6.14
CA ILE A 83 16.24 -4.17 6.58
C ILE A 83 17.62 -4.60 6.08
N ALA A 84 18.49 -5.03 7.00
CA ALA A 84 19.85 -5.46 6.65
C ALA A 84 19.81 -6.67 5.68
N GLY A 85 20.52 -6.55 4.56
CA GLY A 85 20.57 -7.60 3.53
C GLY A 85 19.36 -7.65 2.60
N ALA A 86 18.33 -6.82 2.80
CA ALA A 86 17.20 -6.73 1.88
C ALA A 86 17.53 -5.84 0.67
N VAL A 87 17.03 -6.22 -0.51
CA VAL A 87 16.94 -5.30 -1.65
C VAL A 87 15.74 -4.40 -1.40
N GLN A 88 16.01 -3.16 -0.99
CA GLN A 88 14.99 -2.18 -0.58
C GLN A 88 15.20 -0.85 -1.31
N GLN A 89 14.16 -0.37 -1.99
CA GLN A 89 14.13 0.93 -2.68
C GLN A 89 13.39 1.99 -1.86
N LEU A 90 12.32 1.60 -1.16
CA LEU A 90 11.53 2.53 -0.34
C LEU A 90 12.28 2.84 0.96
N PRO A 91 12.11 4.04 1.56
CA PRO A 91 12.82 4.43 2.78
C PRO A 91 12.20 3.85 4.06
N PHE A 92 11.33 2.85 3.92
CA PHE A 92 10.59 2.22 5.00
C PHE A 92 10.41 0.72 4.71
N TYR A 93 10.00 -0.01 5.74
CA TYR A 93 9.53 -1.40 5.62
C TYR A 93 8.22 -1.56 6.39
N GLN A 94 7.45 -2.58 6.04
CA GLN A 94 6.24 -2.92 6.78
C GLN A 94 6.58 -3.92 7.90
N GLU A 95 6.17 -3.62 9.12
CA GLU A 95 6.20 -4.53 10.26
C GLU A 95 4.80 -5.16 10.43
N ILE A 96 4.73 -6.49 10.52
CA ILE A 96 3.50 -7.28 10.68
C ILE A 96 3.71 -8.32 11.78
#